data_AF-A0AAU7PU28-F1
#
_entry.id   AF-A0AAU7PU28-F1
#
_cell.length_a   1.000
_cell.length_b   1.000
_cell.length_c   1.000
_cell.angle_alpha   90.00
_cell.angle_beta   90.00
_cell.angle_gamma   90.00
#
_symmetry.space_group_name_H-M   'P 1'
#
loop_
_entity.id
_entity.type
_entity.pdbx_description
1 polymer ?
#
loop_
_entity_poly.entity_id
_entity_poly.type
_entity_poly.pdbx_seq_one_letter_code
_entity_poly.pdbx_strand_id
1 'polypeptide(L)'
;MNEETLVFGKGIKIWSIICIVLSALVLIVNCTLGFFDLAVIGVASCAAYILLLIKKRKIAFYAIIVITIITMVLNVAIHDVGIITSLTGFLNPIITFGFLSKYWKQMK
;
A
#
# COMPACT_ATOMS: atom_id res chain seq x y z
N MET A 1 22.68 23.98 -3.51
CA MET A 1 22.58 22.53 -3.22
C MET A 1 21.57 21.97 -4.22
N ASN A 2 22.05 21.28 -5.25
CA ASN A 2 21.17 20.78 -6.32
C ASN A 2 20.30 19.68 -5.71
N GLU A 3 19.02 19.97 -5.45
CA GLU A 3 18.07 18.92 -5.07
C GLU A 3 17.99 17.98 -6.28
N GLU A 4 18.74 16.88 -6.25
CA GLU A 4 18.49 15.75 -7.13
C GLU A 4 17.04 15.36 -6.91
N THR A 5 16.16 15.85 -7.80
CA THR A 5 14.74 15.58 -7.75
C THR A 5 14.60 14.10 -8.01
N LEU A 6 14.45 13.31 -6.94
CA LEU A 6 14.34 11.86 -7.01
C LEU A 6 13.34 11.46 -8.11
N VAL A 7 13.83 10.85 -9.19
CA VAL A 7 12.98 10.41 -10.30
C VAL A 7 12.74 8.91 -10.19
N PHE A 8 11.52 8.55 -9.82
CA PHE A 8 11.06 7.17 -9.90
C PHE A 8 11.03 6.68 -11.35
N GLY A 9 11.61 5.50 -11.58
CA GLY A 9 11.55 4.80 -12.86
C GLY A 9 10.12 4.36 -13.22
N LYS A 10 9.91 3.97 -14.48
CA LYS A 10 8.59 3.54 -14.98
C LYS A 10 8.02 2.37 -14.17
N GLY A 11 8.86 1.42 -13.73
CA GLY A 11 8.43 0.24 -12.97
C GLY A 11 7.66 0.55 -11.68
N ILE A 12 8.26 1.31 -10.75
CA ILE A 12 7.60 1.67 -9.48
C ILE A 12 6.35 2.54 -9.70
N LYS A 13 6.35 3.39 -10.75
CA LYS A 13 5.18 4.20 -11.09
C LYS A 13 4.01 3.33 -11.53
N ILE A 14 4.25 2.41 -12.47
CA ILE A 14 3.24 1.47 -12.95
C ILE A 14 2.75 0.59 -11.79
N TRP A 15 3.67 0.05 -10.98
CA TRP A 15 3.32 -0.76 -9.82
C TRP A 15 2.42 0.00 -8.83
N SER A 16 2.79 1.25 -8.50
CA SER A 16 1.99 2.08 -7.59
C SER A 16 0.59 2.36 -8.15
N ILE A 17 0.47 2.61 -9.46
CA ILE A 17 -0.83 2.79 -10.12
C ILE A 17 -1.68 1.52 -10.02
N ILE A 18 -1.10 0.34 -10.27
CA ILE A 18 -1.78 -0.95 -10.10
C ILE A 18 -2.29 -1.10 -8.66
N CYS A 19 -1.45 -0.82 -7.66
CA CYS A 19 -1.85 -0.90 -6.26
C CYS A 19 -2.99 0.07 -5.89
N ILE A 20 -3.01 1.28 -6.47
CA ILE A 20 -4.11 2.24 -6.30
C ILE A 20 -5.41 1.69 -6.88
N VAL A 21 -5.38 1.19 -8.11
CA VAL A 21 -6.57 0.63 -8.77
C VAL A 21 -7.11 -0.58 -7.99
N LEU A 22 -6.23 -1.51 -7.59
CA LEU A 22 -6.63 -2.66 -6.79
C LEU A 22 -7.21 -2.24 -5.43
N SER A 23 -6.61 -1.26 -4.76
CA SER A 23 -7.13 -0.73 -3.48
C SER A 23 -8.50 -0.08 -3.65
N ALA A 24 -8.73 0.63 -4.76
CA ALA A 24 -10.03 1.22 -5.09
C ALA A 24 -11.10 0.16 -5.40
N LEU A 25 -10.73 -0.92 -6.09
CA LEU A 25 -11.64 -2.05 -6.32
C LEU A 25 -12.02 -2.75 -5.01
N VAL A 26 -11.04 -3.03 -4.15
CA VAL A 26 -11.27 -3.63 -2.82
C VAL A 26 -12.16 -2.72 -1.96
N LEU A 27 -11.93 -1.40 -2.01
CA LEU A 27 -12.80 -0.41 -1.37
C LEU A 27 -14.26 -0.55 -1.84
N ILE A 28 -14.50 -0.57 -3.15
CA ILE A 28 -15.85 -0.69 -3.72
C ILE A 28 -16.50 -1.99 -3.25
N VAL A 29 -15.79 -3.12 -3.34
CA VAL A 29 -16.29 -4.43 -2.92
C VAL A 29 -16.65 -4.43 -1.42
N ASN A 30 -15.76 -3.93 -0.56
CA ASN A 30 -16.01 -3.88 0.88
C ASN A 30 -17.19 -2.96 1.24
N CYS A 31 -17.34 -1.82 0.54
CA CYS A 31 -18.53 -0.98 0.67
C CYS A 31 -19.81 -1.73 0.27
N THR A 32 -19.79 -2.47 -0.84
CA THR A 32 -20.97 -3.25 -1.29
C THR A 32 -21.32 -4.40 -0.34
N LEU A 33 -20.34 -4.96 0.37
CA LEU A 33 -20.54 -6.03 1.34
C LEU A 33 -20.83 -5.52 2.76
N GLY A 34 -20.81 -4.20 2.99
CA GLY A 34 -21.07 -3.60 4.31
C GLY A 34 -19.88 -3.63 5.28
N PHE A 35 -18.68 -4.01 4.83
CA PHE A 35 -17.43 -4.02 5.62
C PHE A 35 -16.78 -2.63 5.61
N PHE A 36 -17.39 -1.69 6.33
CA PHE A 36 -16.97 -0.28 6.32
C PHE A 36 -15.59 -0.05 6.93
N ASP A 37 -15.17 -0.86 7.89
CA ASP A 37 -13.83 -0.86 8.48
C ASP A 37 -12.75 -1.16 7.41
N LEU A 38 -12.94 -2.23 6.63
CA LEU A 38 -12.06 -2.60 5.52
C LEU A 38 -12.14 -1.61 4.36
N ALA A 39 -13.28 -0.96 4.16
CA ALA A 39 -13.44 0.13 3.19
C ALA A 39 -12.55 1.34 3.56
N VAL A 40 -12.60 1.80 4.81
CA VAL A 40 -11.75 2.92 5.28
C VAL A 40 -10.26 2.63 5.06
N ILE A 41 -9.85 1.38 5.29
CA ILE A 41 -8.49 0.91 5.01
C ILE A 41 -8.15 0.99 3.52
N GLY A 42 -9.09 0.63 2.64
CA GLY A 42 -8.95 0.80 1.19
C GLY A 42 -8.65 2.26 0.80
N VAL A 43 -9.35 3.22 1.40
CA VAL A 43 -9.09 4.66 1.20
C VAL A 43 -7.69 5.05 1.69
N ALA A 44 -7.32 4.61 2.89
CA ALA A 44 -6.00 4.89 3.46
C ALA A 44 -4.87 4.31 2.60
N SER A 45 -5.06 3.09 2.07
CA SER A 45 -4.11 2.44 1.16
C SER A 45 -3.92 3.26 -0.12
N CYS A 46 -5.02 3.67 -0.77
CA CYS A 46 -4.97 4.56 -1.94
C CYS A 46 -4.17 5.83 -1.66
N ALA A 47 -4.46 6.51 -0.54
CA ALA A 47 -3.77 7.72 -0.14
C ALA A 47 -2.26 7.47 0.08
N ALA A 48 -1.89 6.36 0.70
CA ALA A 48 -0.50 6.01 0.96
C ALA A 48 0.29 5.76 -0.34
N TYR A 49 -0.28 5.06 -1.32
CA TYR A 49 0.36 4.85 -2.63
C TYR A 49 0.43 6.14 -3.46
N ILE A 50 -0.59 7.00 -3.41
CA ILE A 50 -0.55 8.32 -4.04
C ILE A 50 0.58 9.17 -3.41
N LEU A 51 0.66 9.18 -2.08
CA LEU A 51 1.71 9.88 -1.35
C LEU A 51 3.10 9.34 -1.72
N LEU A 52 3.24 8.02 -1.85
CA LEU A 52 4.48 7.39 -2.30
C LEU A 52 4.87 7.86 -3.70
N LEU A 53 3.92 7.90 -4.65
CA LEU A 53 4.16 8.31 -6.02
C LEU A 53 4.58 9.79 -6.13
N ILE A 54 3.88 10.68 -5.40
CA ILE A 54 4.05 12.13 -5.50
C ILE A 54 5.22 12.61 -4.64
N LYS A 55 5.20 12.27 -3.35
CA LYS A 55 6.17 12.79 -2.37
C LYS A 55 7.43 11.94 -2.29
N LYS A 56 7.37 10.65 -2.69
CA LYS A 56 8.52 9.74 -2.76
C LYS A 56 9.27 9.65 -1.42
N ARG A 57 8.52 9.71 -0.32
CA ARG A 57 9.05 9.68 1.04
C ARG A 57 8.97 8.28 1.63
N LYS A 58 9.93 7.93 2.48
CA LYS A 58 9.96 6.64 3.20
C LYS A 58 8.72 6.45 4.06
N ILE A 59 8.23 7.54 4.67
CA ILE A 59 7.04 7.51 5.52
C ILE A 59 5.80 6.98 4.80
N ALA A 60 5.67 7.20 3.48
CA ALA A 60 4.55 6.66 2.72
C ALA A 60 4.62 5.13 2.62
N PHE A 61 5.82 4.57 2.47
CA PHE A 61 6.02 3.13 2.48
C PHE A 61 5.80 2.52 3.86
N TYR A 62 6.25 3.17 4.93
CA TYR A 62 5.95 2.74 6.29
C TYR A 62 4.45 2.75 6.58
N ALA A 63 3.72 3.76 6.09
CA ALA A 63 2.27 3.78 6.19
C ALA A 63 1.61 2.58 5.48
N ILE A 64 2.10 2.20 4.29
CA ILE A 64 1.62 0.99 3.57
C ILE A 64 1.82 -0.26 4.45
N ILE A 65 2.98 -0.44 5.08
CA ILE A 65 3.24 -1.59 5.97
C ILE A 65 2.26 -1.60 7.15
N VAL A 66 2.08 -0.46 7.82
CA VAL A 66 1.17 -0.35 8.97
C VAL A 66 -0.26 -0.69 8.56
N ILE A 67 -0.73 -0.17 7.43
CA ILE A 67 -2.04 -0.48 6.87
C ILE A 67 -2.16 -1.99 6.62
N THR A 68 -1.17 -2.63 5.99
CA THR A 68 -1.17 -4.08 5.77
C THR A 68 -1.29 -4.89 7.06
N ILE A 69 -0.55 -4.50 8.11
CA ILE A 69 -0.61 -5.18 9.41
C ILE A 69 -1.99 -5.02 10.04
N ILE A 70 -2.56 -3.81 10.02
CA ILE A 70 -3.92 -3.55 10.54
C ILE A 70 -4.95 -4.40 9.79
N THR A 71 -4.89 -4.44 8.46
CA THR A 71 -5.78 -5.29 7.65
C THR A 71 -5.66 -6.76 8.03
N MET A 72 -4.43 -7.25 8.23
CA MET A 72 -4.19 -8.64 8.62
C MET A 72 -4.82 -8.95 9.99
N VAL A 73 -4.66 -8.05 10.96
CA VAL A 73 -5.26 -8.22 12.31
C VAL A 73 -6.78 -8.24 12.21
N LEU A 74 -7.40 -7.33 11.46
CA LEU A 74 -8.85 -7.29 11.29
C LEU A 74 -9.37 -8.54 10.58
N ASN A 75 -8.69 -8.97 9.53
CA ASN A 75 -9.05 -10.16 8.78
C ASN A 75 -9.07 -11.40 9.69
N VAL A 76 -8.07 -11.58 10.56
CA VAL A 76 -7.99 -12.73 11.47
C VAL A 76 -8.94 -12.59 12.67
N ALA A 77 -9.02 -11.41 13.28
CA ALA A 77 -9.69 -11.23 14.57
C ALA A 77 -11.17 -10.86 14.47
N ILE A 78 -11.62 -10.29 13.35
CA ILE A 78 -13.00 -9.79 13.17
C ILE A 78 -13.71 -10.52 12.03
N HIS A 79 -13.02 -10.77 10.92
CA HIS A 79 -13.63 -11.33 9.71
C HIS A 79 -13.38 -12.84 9.54
N ASP A 80 -12.79 -13.51 10.55
CA ASP A 80 -12.47 -14.95 10.58
C ASP A 80 -11.75 -15.48 9.32
N VAL A 81 -10.99 -14.60 8.65
CA VAL A 81 -10.15 -14.95 7.51
C VAL A 81 -8.89 -15.61 8.06
N GLY A 82 -8.68 -16.87 7.68
CA GLY A 82 -7.54 -17.67 8.14
C GLY A 82 -6.18 -16.97 7.99
N ILE A 83 -5.29 -17.20 8.96
CA ILE A 83 -3.98 -16.54 9.07
C ILE A 83 -3.16 -16.64 7.78
N ILE A 84 -3.16 -17.80 7.12
CA ILE A 84 -2.42 -18.03 5.87
C ILE A 84 -2.92 -17.09 4.75
N THR A 85 -4.24 -16.98 4.61
CA THR A 85 -4.86 -16.09 3.62
C THR A 85 -4.52 -14.63 3.93
N SER A 86 -4.57 -14.24 5.20
CA SER A 86 -4.25 -12.89 5.64
C SER A 86 -2.77 -12.51 5.42
N LEU A 87 -1.84 -13.48 5.50
CA LEU A 87 -0.41 -13.29 5.22
C LEU A 87 -0.13 -12.94 3.75
N THR A 88 -1.00 -13.35 2.82
CA THR A 88 -0.82 -12.99 1.39
C THR A 88 -0.87 -11.47 1.16
N GLY A 89 -1.48 -10.72 2.08
CA GLY A 89 -1.48 -9.25 2.07
C GLY A 89 -0.08 -8.64 2.09
N PHE A 90 0.93 -9.33 2.61
CA PHE A 90 2.32 -8.85 2.62
C PHE A 90 2.98 -8.85 1.23
N LEU A 91 2.42 -9.54 0.24
CA LEU A 91 2.98 -9.55 -1.11
C LEU A 91 3.09 -8.13 -1.68
N ASN A 92 2.09 -7.29 -1.46
CA ASN A 92 2.06 -5.92 -1.95
C ASN A 92 3.22 -5.06 -1.39
N PRO A 93 3.40 -4.91 -0.06
CA PRO A 93 4.53 -4.18 0.49
C PRO A 93 5.88 -4.81 0.14
N ILE A 94 6.00 -6.14 0.03
CA ILE A 94 7.25 -6.81 -0.36
C ILE A 94 7.64 -6.42 -1.80
N ILE A 95 6.72 -6.53 -2.76
CA ILE A 95 6.99 -6.16 -4.15
C ILE A 95 7.29 -4.65 -4.25
N THR A 96 6.53 -3.83 -3.52
CA THR A 96 6.75 -2.38 -3.45
C THR A 96 8.16 -2.08 -2.94
N PHE A 97 8.62 -2.75 -1.88
CA PHE A 97 9.99 -2.61 -1.38
C PHE A 97 11.03 -3.06 -2.40
N GLY A 98 10.78 -4.16 -3.12
CA GLY A 98 11.64 -4.63 -4.20
C GLY A 98 11.92 -3.53 -5.22
N PHE A 99 10.90 -2.79 -5.63
CA PHE A 99 11.05 -1.63 -6.52
C PHE A 99 11.69 -0.42 -5.84
N LEU A 100 11.34 -0.13 -4.58
CA LEU A 100 11.85 1.03 -3.83
C LEU A 100 13.30 0.88 -3.37
N SER A 101 13.80 -0.35 -3.20
CA SER A 101 15.14 -0.65 -2.69
C SER A 101 16.24 0.12 -3.42
N LYS A 102 16.10 0.27 -4.75
CA LYS A 102 17.02 1.02 -5.61
C LYS A 102 17.04 2.53 -5.33
N TYR A 103 15.94 3.07 -4.82
CA TYR A 103 15.74 4.50 -4.54
C TYR A 103 15.87 4.82 -3.04
N TRP A 104 15.96 3.81 -2.19
CA TRP A 104 15.81 3.93 -0.73
C TRP A 104 16.78 4.92 -0.09
N LYS A 105 18.04 4.94 -0.51
CA LYS A 105 19.05 5.88 0.02
C LYS A 105 18.73 7.34 -0.34
N GLN A 106 18.03 7.57 -1.44
CA GLN A 106 17.67 8.91 -1.94
C GLN A 106 16.31 9.39 -1.40
N MET A 107 15.45 8.48 -0.95
CA MET A 107 14.17 8.81 -0.32
C MET A 107 14.40 9.39 1.09
N LYS A 108 13.77 10.53 1.37
CA LYS A 108 13.72 11.14 2.70
C LYS A 108 12.58 10.56 3.53
#